data_AF-A0A8T6G1U9-F1
#
_entry.id   AF-A0A8T6G1U9-F1
#
_cell.length_a   1.000
_cell.length_b   1.000
_cell.length_c   1.000
_cell.angle_alpha   90.00
_cell.angle_beta   90.00
_cell.angle_gamma   90.00
#
_symmetry.space_group_name_H-M   'P 1'
#
loop_
_entity.id
_entity.type
_entity.pdbx_description
1 polymer ?
#
loop_
_entity_poly.entity_id
_entity_poly.type
_entity_poly.pdbx_seq_one_letter_code
_entity_poly.pdbx_strand_id
1 'polypeptide(L)'
;MPEIKTISSKFYAFALAAVFALTLAGCGGGGGTTEEPPAPMPPTAEEMCADAGNHWVDGACLTPSENTVRMALAAIAAAATAEDAQAAYNAVKDDVSAAQGDALQAAVDARVTAIATMARETAQKIALSEAAGDIDTSDLSTQAMIDAARGAIASLREALDAADDVSDADKAMYKTQLDDAVDDVDDAQGGIDTKMRRENQMGELMSASGKLQAALAALSGQTPTETLLDKANKARNDLNDELSKAMDLTDAEKAPYQREADNAATPIRMAQDVFDKNENENTKSGNADMMATAMKLYDGISGPVGIAGTPAVNDRIAGYNAGDSAIEVSIGDGTNTPTPVPLSEDKDTTLETRYGWTGVRLTAEPEGDGTYEAHIYSNVGEPTEGAKFSATYPYNAVEVGGANTELTIDTSGADVARRVESPRFDQSAGKKEFKLGSNERRVMIPGSYHGVSGTYYCTPASGETCSSTVAEDGFTLGNGTWTFKATDKDARLMDMPDAIYSSYGWWIHKSEDGKTFTASAFVDDRGAVSAASGITALRGTATYMGGAAGKYALHSMTGGTNDAGHFTARATLEADFNDDTITGTIDNFMGADNKSRDWSVTLSKSTVSDTGAIAGDPDVDTNTDPQMTVWTLDGTPAAA
;
A
#
# COMPACT_ATOMS: atom_id res chain seq x y z
N MET A 1 34.83 -54.56 2.86
CA MET A 1 35.02 -55.84 3.57
C MET A 1 35.41 -55.53 5.01
N PRO A 2 34.47 -55.54 5.96
CA PRO A 2 34.78 -55.52 7.38
C PRO A 2 34.45 -56.87 8.06
N GLU A 3 35.19 -57.13 9.14
CA GLU A 3 35.23 -58.33 9.96
C GLU A 3 33.90 -58.66 10.64
N ILE A 4 33.48 -59.93 10.54
CA ILE A 4 32.39 -60.50 11.35
C ILE A 4 32.97 -60.88 12.72
N LYS A 5 32.65 -60.08 13.74
CA LYS A 5 32.88 -60.43 15.15
C LYS A 5 31.82 -61.42 15.61
N THR A 6 32.28 -62.60 15.98
CA THR A 6 31.50 -63.64 16.67
C THR A 6 31.34 -63.27 18.15
N ILE A 7 30.12 -63.09 18.63
CA ILE A 7 29.77 -63.00 20.07
C ILE A 7 28.72 -64.08 20.31
N SER A 8 29.16 -65.26 20.74
CA SER A 8 29.13 -65.75 22.13
C SER A 8 27.73 -66.08 22.65
N SER A 9 27.44 -67.37 22.55
CA SER A 9 26.54 -68.20 23.35
C SER A 9 26.24 -67.69 24.77
N LYS A 10 24.94 -67.70 25.12
CA LYS A 10 24.31 -68.29 26.34
C LYS A 10 22.95 -67.60 26.54
N PHE A 11 21.86 -68.37 26.65
CA PHE A 11 21.02 -68.44 27.84
C PHE A 11 19.76 -69.32 27.59
N TYR A 12 19.77 -70.48 28.27
CA TYR A 12 18.69 -71.22 28.92
C TYR A 12 17.44 -71.74 28.18
N ALA A 13 17.43 -73.07 28.05
CA ALA A 13 16.28 -73.94 27.97
C ALA A 13 15.38 -73.84 29.22
N PHE A 14 14.06 -73.91 29.02
CA PHE A 14 13.10 -74.35 30.04
C PHE A 14 12.42 -75.63 29.58
N ALA A 15 12.62 -76.67 30.37
CA ALA A 15 12.14 -78.03 30.15
C ALA A 15 10.71 -78.21 30.67
N LEU A 16 9.88 -78.88 29.87
CA LEU A 16 8.58 -79.41 30.26
C LEU A 16 8.81 -80.78 30.94
N ALA A 17 8.49 -80.87 32.23
CA ALA A 17 8.52 -82.13 32.97
C ALA A 17 7.13 -82.41 33.55
N ALA A 18 6.35 -83.24 32.87
CA ALA A 18 5.17 -83.90 33.43
C ALA A 18 5.47 -85.39 33.54
N VAL A 19 5.80 -85.85 34.74
CA VAL A 19 5.89 -87.27 35.08
C VAL A 19 4.76 -87.58 36.07
N PHE A 20 3.82 -88.39 35.61
CA PHE A 20 2.83 -89.07 36.45
C PHE A 20 3.58 -90.05 37.36
N ALA A 21 3.53 -89.84 38.67
CA ALA A 21 3.94 -90.81 39.68
C ALA A 21 2.71 -91.29 40.46
N LEU A 22 2.18 -92.44 40.06
CA LEU A 22 1.22 -93.20 40.85
C LEU A 22 2.03 -94.09 41.82
N THR A 23 2.26 -93.62 43.05
CA THR A 23 2.81 -94.45 44.14
C THR A 23 1.67 -95.02 44.98
N LEU A 24 1.41 -96.32 44.81
CA LEU A 24 0.70 -97.14 45.78
C LEU A 24 1.60 -97.33 47.01
N ALA A 25 1.25 -96.68 48.13
CA ALA A 25 1.79 -96.98 49.44
C ALA A 25 0.78 -97.84 50.21
N GLY A 26 1.11 -99.11 50.41
CA GLY A 26 0.42 -99.98 51.35
C GLY A 26 0.73 -99.60 52.79
N CYS A 27 -0.30 -99.59 53.64
CA CYS A 27 -0.16 -99.66 55.09
C CYS A 27 -1.08 -100.77 55.60
N GLY A 28 -0.46 -101.81 56.15
CA GLY A 28 -1.15 -102.91 56.82
C GLY A 28 -1.59 -102.53 58.24
N GLY A 29 -2.64 -103.19 58.71
CA GLY A 29 -3.08 -103.16 60.10
C GLY A 29 -4.14 -104.23 60.33
N GLY A 30 -3.73 -105.35 60.93
CA GLY A 30 -4.60 -106.48 61.26
C GLY A 30 -5.31 -106.36 62.62
N GLY A 31 -6.32 -107.22 62.79
CA GLY A 31 -7.11 -107.46 64.00
C GLY A 31 -8.58 -107.55 63.60
N GLY A 32 -9.32 -108.65 63.71
CA GLY A 32 -9.15 -109.84 64.53
C GLY A 32 -10.44 -110.06 65.29
N THR A 33 -11.50 -110.54 64.63
CA THR A 33 -12.65 -111.20 65.27
C THR A 33 -13.29 -112.15 64.26
N THR A 34 -13.38 -113.42 64.64
CA THR A 34 -14.13 -114.48 63.95
C THR A 34 -15.62 -114.16 63.94
N GLU A 35 -16.11 -113.66 62.82
CA GLU A 35 -17.53 -113.59 62.50
C GLU A 35 -17.87 -114.54 61.34
N GLU A 36 -19.04 -115.13 61.47
CA GLU A 36 -19.75 -116.02 60.55
C GLU A 36 -19.63 -115.53 59.08
N PRO A 37 -19.40 -116.43 58.10
CA PRO A 37 -19.19 -116.02 56.72
C PRO A 37 -20.38 -115.17 56.24
N PRO A 38 -20.18 -113.87 55.94
CA PRO A 38 -21.25 -113.07 55.36
C PRO A 38 -21.64 -113.71 54.03
N ALA A 39 -22.94 -113.70 53.73
CA ALA A 39 -23.45 -114.14 52.43
C ALA A 39 -22.61 -113.47 51.33
N PRO A 40 -22.29 -114.19 50.23
CA PRO A 40 -21.44 -113.66 49.16
C PRO A 40 -21.95 -112.28 48.78
N MET A 41 -21.10 -111.26 48.99
CA MET A 41 -21.43 -109.90 48.57
C MET A 41 -21.71 -109.94 47.07
N PRO A 42 -22.76 -109.26 46.58
CA PRO A 42 -22.99 -109.20 45.14
C PRO A 42 -21.74 -108.62 44.48
N PRO A 43 -21.32 -109.15 43.31
CA PRO A 43 -20.14 -108.67 42.62
C PRO A 43 -20.25 -107.15 42.43
N THR A 44 -19.16 -106.45 42.72
CA THR A 44 -19.05 -105.01 42.50
C THR A 44 -19.23 -104.68 41.02
N ALA A 45 -19.63 -103.45 40.68
CA ALA A 45 -19.79 -103.05 39.28
C ALA A 45 -18.50 -103.23 38.46
N GLU A 46 -17.34 -103.12 39.10
CA GLU A 46 -16.02 -103.41 38.53
C GLU A 46 -15.80 -104.91 38.28
N GLU A 47 -16.16 -105.78 39.22
CA GLU A 47 -16.10 -107.24 39.04
C GLU A 47 -17.08 -107.72 37.96
N MET A 48 -18.30 -107.19 37.94
CA MET A 48 -19.28 -107.47 36.87
C MET A 48 -18.78 -107.01 35.49
N CYS A 49 -17.99 -105.94 35.45
CA CYS A 49 -17.39 -105.45 34.22
C CYS A 49 -16.27 -106.38 33.72
N ALA A 50 -15.37 -106.78 34.61
CA ALA A 50 -14.27 -107.69 34.30
C ALA A 50 -14.79 -109.06 33.82
N ASP A 51 -15.84 -109.59 34.47
CA ASP A 51 -16.48 -110.86 34.09
C ASP A 51 -17.09 -110.82 32.67
N ALA A 52 -17.49 -109.65 32.19
CA ALA A 52 -17.98 -109.44 30.83
C ALA A 52 -16.85 -109.29 29.78
N GLY A 53 -15.58 -109.39 30.20
CA GLY A 53 -14.41 -109.15 29.34
C GLY A 53 -14.19 -107.66 29.01
N ASN A 54 -14.78 -106.77 29.80
CA ASN A 54 -14.70 -105.32 29.64
C ASN A 54 -13.68 -104.70 30.63
N HIS A 55 -13.29 -103.46 30.39
CA HIS A 55 -12.37 -102.69 31.23
C HIS A 55 -13.12 -101.65 32.07
N TRP A 56 -12.94 -101.70 33.39
CA TRP A 56 -13.45 -100.69 34.29
C TRP A 56 -12.48 -99.53 34.41
N VAL A 57 -12.85 -98.34 33.94
CA VAL A 57 -12.00 -97.14 34.05
C VAL A 57 -12.83 -95.89 34.25
N ASP A 58 -12.39 -95.05 35.21
CA ASP A 58 -13.05 -93.80 35.61
C ASP A 58 -14.55 -93.96 35.96
N GLY A 59 -14.92 -95.11 36.52
CA GLY A 59 -16.29 -95.39 36.95
C GLY A 59 -17.24 -95.86 35.83
N ALA A 60 -16.72 -96.17 34.64
CA ALA A 60 -17.48 -96.75 33.54
C ALA A 60 -16.92 -98.12 33.12
N CYS A 61 -17.82 -99.03 32.74
CA CYS A 61 -17.47 -100.31 32.16
C CYS A 61 -17.40 -100.19 30.63
N LEU A 62 -16.19 -100.26 30.07
CA LEU A 62 -15.94 -100.07 28.63
C LEU A 62 -15.61 -101.39 27.97
N THR A 63 -16.19 -101.65 26.80
CA THR A 63 -15.75 -102.76 25.94
C THR A 63 -14.27 -102.59 25.53
N PRO A 64 -13.56 -103.67 25.15
CA PRO A 64 -12.17 -103.57 24.68
C PRO A 64 -11.97 -102.54 23.55
N SER A 65 -12.91 -102.43 22.61
CA SER A 65 -12.86 -101.44 21.54
C SER A 65 -13.08 -100.01 22.04
N GLU A 66 -14.01 -99.79 22.97
CA GLU A 66 -14.23 -98.48 23.60
C GLU A 66 -13.02 -98.03 24.43
N ASN A 67 -12.40 -98.95 25.17
CA ASN A 67 -11.17 -98.66 25.91
C ASN A 67 -10.02 -98.30 24.96
N THR A 68 -9.89 -99.02 23.84
CA THR A 68 -8.89 -98.76 22.79
C THR A 68 -9.08 -97.39 22.14
N VAL A 69 -10.32 -97.03 21.76
CA VAL A 69 -10.66 -95.71 21.22
C VAL A 69 -10.32 -94.60 22.21
N ARG A 70 -10.65 -94.78 23.49
CA ARG A 70 -10.37 -93.77 24.52
C ARG A 70 -8.86 -93.59 24.74
N MET A 71 -8.08 -94.67 24.76
CA MET A 71 -6.62 -94.57 24.84
C MET A 71 -6.02 -93.86 23.63
N ALA A 72 -6.53 -94.13 22.43
CA ALA A 72 -6.12 -93.45 21.20
C ALA A 72 -6.45 -91.95 21.23
N LEU A 73 -7.65 -91.56 21.69
CA LEU A 73 -8.01 -90.15 21.86
C LEU A 73 -7.07 -89.42 22.84
N ALA A 74 -6.69 -90.06 23.95
CA ALA A 74 -5.75 -89.49 24.91
C ALA A 74 -4.34 -89.33 24.29
N ALA A 75 -3.89 -90.32 23.52
CA ALA A 75 -2.61 -90.25 22.82
C ALA A 75 -2.59 -89.17 21.72
N ILE A 76 -3.67 -89.04 20.93
CA ILE A 76 -3.84 -87.97 19.94
C ILE A 76 -3.82 -86.61 20.62
N ALA A 77 -4.56 -86.43 21.72
CA ALA A 77 -4.58 -85.16 22.46
C ALA A 77 -3.20 -84.77 23.04
N ALA A 78 -2.41 -85.76 23.46
CA ALA A 78 -1.07 -85.56 24.01
C ALA A 78 0.04 -85.43 22.95
N ALA A 79 -0.24 -85.74 21.69
CA ALA A 79 0.76 -85.74 20.61
C ALA A 79 1.42 -84.37 20.45
N ALA A 80 2.76 -84.31 20.43
CA ALA A 80 3.50 -83.06 20.23
C ALA A 80 3.71 -82.73 18.74
N THR A 81 3.59 -83.73 17.86
CA THR A 81 3.76 -83.61 16.41
C THR A 81 2.54 -84.14 15.66
N ALA A 82 2.39 -83.73 14.39
CA ALA A 82 1.33 -84.25 13.52
C ALA A 82 1.53 -85.76 13.25
N GLU A 83 2.78 -86.18 13.12
CA GLU A 83 3.19 -87.56 12.94
C GLU A 83 2.79 -88.43 14.13
N ASP A 84 2.99 -87.95 15.37
CA ASP A 84 2.60 -88.69 16.58
C ASP A 84 1.08 -88.85 16.69
N ALA A 85 0.32 -87.81 16.33
CA ALA A 85 -1.14 -87.86 16.31
C ALA A 85 -1.65 -88.88 15.28
N GLN A 86 -1.09 -88.86 14.07
CA GLN A 86 -1.44 -89.81 13.02
C GLN A 86 -0.97 -91.24 13.34
N ALA A 87 0.17 -91.40 14.01
CA ALA A 87 0.66 -92.70 14.49
C ALA A 87 -0.28 -93.31 15.54
N ALA A 88 -0.79 -92.50 16.47
CA ALA A 88 -1.76 -92.94 17.48
C ALA A 88 -3.08 -93.45 16.86
N TYR A 89 -3.57 -92.80 15.79
CA TYR A 89 -4.72 -93.29 15.02
C TYR A 89 -4.40 -94.59 14.26
N ASN A 90 -3.28 -94.62 13.55
CA ASN A 90 -2.88 -95.78 12.74
C ASN A 90 -2.68 -97.06 13.57
N ALA A 91 -2.34 -96.92 14.86
CA ALA A 91 -2.17 -98.04 15.78
C ALA A 91 -3.49 -98.76 16.12
N VAL A 92 -4.65 -98.11 15.94
CA VAL A 92 -5.96 -98.64 16.36
C VAL A 92 -6.99 -98.73 15.23
N LYS A 93 -6.71 -98.16 14.05
CA LYS A 93 -7.70 -98.02 12.96
C LYS A 93 -8.29 -99.34 12.46
N ASP A 94 -7.55 -100.44 12.58
CA ASP A 94 -7.99 -101.77 12.13
C ASP A 94 -8.85 -102.48 13.20
N ASP A 95 -8.86 -101.97 14.45
CA ASP A 95 -9.54 -102.56 15.61
C ASP A 95 -10.83 -101.82 16.01
N VAL A 96 -11.21 -100.77 15.28
CA VAL A 96 -12.35 -99.90 15.58
C VAL A 96 -13.41 -99.94 14.48
N SER A 97 -14.66 -99.64 14.81
CA SER A 97 -15.71 -99.48 13.79
C SER A 97 -15.43 -98.27 12.89
N ALA A 98 -16.00 -98.26 11.68
CA ALA A 98 -15.87 -97.12 10.75
C ALA A 98 -16.24 -95.77 11.40
N ALA A 99 -17.34 -95.71 12.17
CA ALA A 99 -17.75 -94.48 12.84
C ALA A 99 -16.77 -94.02 13.94
N GLN A 100 -16.17 -94.97 14.67
CA GLN A 100 -15.11 -94.66 15.64
C GLN A 100 -13.82 -94.21 14.93
N GLY A 101 -13.50 -94.82 13.79
CA GLY A 101 -12.40 -94.42 12.92
C GLY A 101 -12.56 -92.98 12.43
N ASP A 102 -13.74 -92.60 11.95
CA ASP A 102 -14.04 -91.23 11.51
C ASP A 102 -13.90 -90.22 12.67
N ALA A 103 -14.37 -90.57 13.87
CA ALA A 103 -14.24 -89.73 15.05
C ALA A 103 -12.77 -89.54 15.49
N LEU A 104 -11.97 -90.62 15.45
CA LEU A 104 -10.54 -90.53 15.75
C LEU A 104 -9.79 -89.72 14.69
N GLN A 105 -10.10 -89.86 13.40
CA GLN A 105 -9.47 -89.06 12.34
C GLN A 105 -9.83 -87.57 12.49
N ALA A 106 -11.07 -87.24 12.82
CA ALA A 106 -11.45 -85.86 13.13
C ALA A 106 -10.67 -85.30 14.34
N ALA A 107 -10.38 -86.12 15.35
CA ALA A 107 -9.52 -85.73 16.47
C ALA A 107 -8.06 -85.51 16.05
N VAL A 108 -7.52 -86.33 15.14
CA VAL A 108 -6.20 -86.11 14.53
C VAL A 108 -6.18 -84.78 13.78
N ASP A 109 -7.13 -84.53 12.90
CA ASP A 109 -7.19 -83.30 12.09
C ASP A 109 -7.29 -82.04 12.98
N ALA A 110 -8.09 -82.11 14.05
CA ALA A 110 -8.18 -81.06 15.06
C ALA A 110 -6.84 -80.84 15.80
N ARG A 111 -6.14 -81.92 16.17
CA ARG A 111 -4.82 -81.83 16.83
C ARG A 111 -3.77 -81.26 15.90
N VAL A 112 -3.70 -81.72 14.66
CA VAL A 112 -2.77 -81.22 13.63
C VAL A 112 -2.99 -79.72 13.41
N THR A 113 -4.24 -79.29 13.33
CA THR A 113 -4.59 -77.87 13.23
C THR A 113 -4.09 -77.08 14.45
N ALA A 114 -4.30 -77.61 15.67
CA ALA A 114 -3.83 -76.96 16.89
C ALA A 114 -2.29 -76.84 16.94
N ILE A 115 -1.56 -77.89 16.55
CA ILE A 115 -0.09 -77.87 16.47
C ILE A 115 0.39 -76.83 15.44
N ALA A 116 -0.25 -76.78 14.28
CA ALA A 116 0.09 -75.79 13.25
C ALA A 116 -0.15 -74.35 13.74
N THR A 117 -1.25 -74.09 14.46
CA THR A 117 -1.52 -72.78 15.08
C THR A 117 -0.46 -72.42 16.12
N MET A 118 -0.08 -73.34 17.02
CA MET A 118 0.98 -73.10 18.00
C MET A 118 2.34 -72.78 17.35
N ALA A 119 2.66 -73.46 16.23
CA ALA A 119 3.88 -73.20 15.47
C ALA A 119 3.85 -71.80 14.81
N ARG A 120 2.71 -71.39 14.23
CA ARG A 120 2.55 -70.04 13.67
C ARG A 120 2.61 -68.96 14.75
N GLU A 121 1.94 -69.15 15.88
CA GLU A 121 2.01 -68.25 17.03
C GLU A 121 3.47 -68.06 17.49
N THR A 122 4.23 -69.15 17.60
CA THR A 122 5.66 -69.09 17.98
C THR A 122 6.49 -68.29 16.97
N ALA A 123 6.29 -68.55 15.66
CA ALA A 123 6.99 -67.81 14.60
C ALA A 123 6.63 -66.32 14.60
N GLN A 124 5.35 -65.98 14.80
CA GLN A 124 4.89 -64.59 14.91
C GLN A 124 5.48 -63.90 16.15
N LYS A 125 5.57 -64.59 17.30
CA LYS A 125 6.23 -64.05 18.50
C LYS A 125 7.72 -63.78 18.30
N ILE A 126 8.43 -64.63 17.56
CA ILE A 126 9.84 -64.40 17.19
C ILE A 126 9.95 -63.16 16.29
N ALA A 127 9.12 -63.07 15.26
CA ALA A 127 9.13 -61.91 14.34
C ALA A 127 8.84 -60.58 15.06
N LEU A 128 7.89 -60.58 16.01
CA LEU A 128 7.61 -59.42 16.87
C LEU A 128 8.83 -59.04 17.72
N SER A 129 9.48 -60.03 18.34
CA SER A 129 10.67 -59.79 19.17
C SER A 129 11.86 -59.28 18.36
N GLU A 130 12.06 -59.77 17.14
CA GLU A 130 13.11 -59.30 16.23
C GLU A 130 12.83 -57.86 15.79
N ALA A 131 11.62 -57.59 15.29
CA ALA A 131 11.23 -56.25 14.85
C ALA A 131 11.29 -55.20 15.98
N ALA A 132 10.93 -55.59 17.21
CA ALA A 132 11.07 -54.72 18.37
C ALA A 132 12.54 -54.49 18.76
N GLY A 133 13.39 -55.51 18.63
CA GLY A 133 14.82 -55.42 18.91
C GLY A 133 15.61 -54.55 17.92
N ASP A 134 15.08 -54.37 16.70
CA ASP A 134 15.66 -53.50 15.67
C ASP A 134 15.38 -52.00 15.90
N ILE A 135 14.45 -51.66 16.81
CA ILE A 135 14.19 -50.27 17.19
C ILE A 135 15.31 -49.77 18.11
N ASP A 136 16.14 -48.87 17.60
CA ASP A 136 17.17 -48.18 18.37
C ASP A 136 16.82 -46.69 18.52
N THR A 137 16.34 -46.30 19.72
CA THR A 137 16.09 -44.89 20.09
C THR A 137 17.22 -44.30 20.95
N SER A 138 18.35 -44.99 21.11
CA SER A 138 19.43 -44.55 21.99
C SER A 138 20.23 -43.35 21.45
N ASP A 139 20.24 -43.15 20.13
CA ASP A 139 20.84 -41.99 19.46
C ASP A 139 19.93 -41.46 18.34
N LEU A 140 19.18 -40.40 18.64
CA LEU A 140 18.32 -39.70 17.69
C LEU A 140 18.88 -38.31 17.34
N SER A 141 20.20 -38.12 17.41
CA SER A 141 20.85 -36.81 17.27
C SER A 141 20.91 -36.28 15.83
N THR A 142 20.60 -37.10 14.83
CA THR A 142 20.64 -36.72 13.41
C THR A 142 19.41 -37.23 12.66
N GLN A 143 19.05 -36.56 11.56
CA GLN A 143 17.90 -36.94 10.74
C GLN A 143 18.01 -38.38 10.20
N ALA A 144 19.22 -38.82 9.84
CA ALA A 144 19.44 -40.17 9.35
C ALA A 144 19.15 -41.24 10.41
N MET A 145 19.42 -40.96 11.69
CA MET A 145 19.10 -41.89 12.78
C MET A 145 17.60 -41.91 13.07
N ILE A 146 16.94 -40.75 13.03
CA ILE A 146 15.47 -40.66 13.13
C ILE A 146 14.79 -41.46 12.00
N ASP A 147 15.27 -41.32 10.76
CA ASP A 147 14.71 -42.03 9.62
C ASP A 147 14.91 -43.55 9.74
N ALA A 148 16.06 -43.98 10.26
CA ALA A 148 16.32 -45.40 10.56
C ALA A 148 15.37 -45.95 11.64
N ALA A 149 15.19 -45.22 12.75
CA ALA A 149 14.25 -45.59 13.81
C ALA A 149 12.80 -45.65 13.31
N ARG A 150 12.36 -44.70 12.46
CA ARG A 150 11.04 -44.74 11.81
C ARG A 150 10.86 -45.97 10.92
N GLY A 151 11.92 -46.39 10.22
CA GLY A 151 11.93 -47.63 9.46
C GLY A 151 11.66 -48.85 10.34
N ALA A 152 12.37 -48.96 11.47
CA ALA A 152 12.18 -50.06 12.43
C ALA A 152 10.77 -50.05 13.08
N ILE A 153 10.26 -48.86 13.46
CA ILE A 153 8.89 -48.66 13.96
C ILE A 153 7.85 -49.16 12.94
N ALA A 154 8.04 -48.86 11.65
CA ALA A 154 7.15 -49.34 10.60
C ALA A 154 7.19 -50.88 10.49
N SER A 155 8.38 -51.49 10.56
CA SER A 155 8.52 -52.95 10.57
C SER A 155 7.82 -53.60 11.77
N LEU A 156 7.90 -53.02 12.98
CA LEU A 156 7.18 -53.55 14.14
C LEU A 156 5.66 -53.41 13.98
N ARG A 157 5.16 -52.31 13.40
CA ARG A 157 3.72 -52.16 13.08
C ARG A 157 3.24 -53.24 12.13
N GLU A 158 3.97 -53.47 11.03
CA GLU A 158 3.64 -54.52 10.08
C GLU A 158 3.65 -55.92 10.72
N ALA A 159 4.62 -56.20 11.60
CA ALA A 159 4.68 -57.45 12.34
C ALA A 159 3.50 -57.63 13.32
N LEU A 160 3.07 -56.55 14.00
CA LEU A 160 1.90 -56.54 14.89
C LEU A 160 0.59 -56.82 14.16
N ASP A 161 0.44 -56.23 12.97
CA ASP A 161 -0.73 -56.43 12.10
C ASP A 161 -0.77 -57.84 11.52
N ALA A 162 0.39 -58.43 11.18
CA ALA A 162 0.48 -59.79 10.65
C ALA A 162 0.37 -60.92 11.71
N ALA A 163 0.43 -60.59 13.00
CA ALA A 163 0.49 -61.56 14.09
C ALA A 163 -0.90 -62.13 14.50
N ASP A 164 -1.66 -62.71 13.57
CA ASP A 164 -3.06 -63.11 13.79
C ASP A 164 -3.28 -64.21 14.85
N ASP A 165 -2.29 -65.09 15.07
CA ASP A 165 -2.40 -66.20 16.03
C ASP A 165 -1.86 -65.81 17.43
N VAL A 166 -1.34 -64.58 17.60
CA VAL A 166 -0.80 -64.08 18.89
C VAL A 166 -1.90 -63.40 19.70
N SER A 167 -1.97 -63.72 21.00
CA SER A 167 -2.95 -63.14 21.91
C SER A 167 -2.81 -61.62 22.06
N ASP A 168 -3.93 -60.91 22.29
CA ASP A 168 -3.91 -59.46 22.54
C ASP A 168 -3.05 -59.07 23.74
N ALA A 169 -3.00 -59.92 24.77
CA ALA A 169 -2.16 -59.71 25.95
C ALA A 169 -0.67 -59.74 25.61
N ASP A 170 -0.24 -60.65 24.73
CA ASP A 170 1.14 -60.70 24.26
C ASP A 170 1.45 -59.54 23.31
N LYS A 171 0.50 -59.14 22.45
CA LYS A 171 0.66 -57.96 21.58
C LYS A 171 0.76 -56.65 22.37
N ALA A 172 0.11 -56.56 23.54
CA ALA A 172 0.08 -55.33 24.34
C ALA A 172 1.48 -54.85 24.74
N MET A 173 2.39 -55.76 25.09
CA MET A 173 3.77 -55.40 25.44
C MET A 173 4.50 -54.71 24.26
N TYR A 174 4.39 -55.27 23.06
CA TYR A 174 5.01 -54.71 21.86
C TYR A 174 4.34 -53.41 21.41
N LYS A 175 3.03 -53.27 21.62
CA LYS A 175 2.32 -51.98 21.39
C LYS A 175 2.84 -50.88 22.30
N THR A 176 3.06 -51.15 23.58
CA THR A 176 3.67 -50.17 24.49
C THR A 176 5.07 -49.76 24.04
N GLN A 177 5.93 -50.73 23.67
CA GLN A 177 7.26 -50.41 23.13
C GLN A 177 7.21 -49.58 21.84
N LEU A 178 6.26 -49.90 20.96
CA LEU A 178 6.01 -49.13 19.75
C LEU A 178 5.60 -47.69 20.06
N ASP A 179 4.67 -47.49 21.00
CA ASP A 179 4.19 -46.17 21.39
C ASP A 179 5.31 -45.34 22.02
N ASP A 180 6.07 -45.91 22.96
CA ASP A 180 7.23 -45.26 23.58
C ASP A 180 8.28 -44.84 22.52
N ALA A 181 8.57 -45.72 21.55
CA ALA A 181 9.52 -45.44 20.49
C ALA A 181 9.03 -44.35 19.51
N VAL A 182 7.72 -44.28 19.26
CA VAL A 182 7.11 -43.23 18.44
C VAL A 182 7.25 -41.88 19.12
N ASP A 183 6.94 -41.81 20.42
CA ASP A 183 7.06 -40.58 21.22
C ASP A 183 8.52 -40.10 21.26
N ASP A 184 9.49 -40.98 21.51
CA ASP A 184 10.93 -40.67 21.49
C ASP A 184 11.38 -40.08 20.13
N VAL A 185 10.93 -40.69 19.02
CA VAL A 185 11.25 -40.26 17.66
C VAL A 185 10.64 -38.90 17.32
N ASP A 186 9.40 -38.65 17.73
CA ASP A 186 8.71 -37.40 17.46
C ASP A 186 9.29 -36.25 18.30
N ASP A 187 9.64 -36.49 19.57
CA ASP A 187 10.35 -35.54 20.41
C ASP A 187 11.73 -35.19 19.83
N ALA A 188 12.48 -36.19 19.38
CA ALA A 188 13.78 -35.97 18.73
C ALA A 188 13.65 -35.17 17.42
N GLN A 189 12.64 -35.47 16.59
CA GLN A 189 12.38 -34.70 15.37
C GLN A 189 12.06 -33.25 15.69
N GLY A 190 11.22 -33.00 16.71
CA GLY A 190 10.94 -31.64 17.18
C GLY A 190 12.20 -30.89 17.62
N GLY A 191 13.14 -31.59 18.25
CA GLY A 191 14.47 -31.07 18.60
C GLY A 191 15.32 -30.69 17.38
N ILE A 192 15.43 -31.56 16.38
CA ILE A 192 16.19 -31.30 15.15
C ILE A 192 15.57 -30.14 14.36
N ASP A 193 14.25 -30.12 14.21
CA ASP A 193 13.54 -29.07 13.48
C ASP A 193 13.78 -27.71 14.14
N THR A 194 13.73 -27.65 15.46
CA THR A 194 14.03 -26.44 16.23
C THR A 194 15.48 -26.00 16.02
N LYS A 195 16.43 -26.94 16.02
CA LYS A 195 17.85 -26.62 15.74
C LYS A 195 18.04 -26.07 14.34
N MET A 196 17.46 -26.69 13.31
CA MET A 196 17.52 -26.20 11.92
C MET A 196 16.88 -24.82 11.78
N ARG A 197 15.73 -24.57 12.41
CA ARG A 197 15.10 -23.23 12.41
C ARG A 197 16.01 -22.19 13.04
N ARG A 198 16.66 -22.51 14.18
CA ARG A 198 17.64 -21.62 14.83
C ARG A 198 18.84 -21.32 13.94
N GLU A 199 19.41 -22.33 13.28
CA GLU A 199 20.52 -22.15 12.34
C GLU A 199 20.14 -21.25 11.15
N ASN A 200 18.96 -21.46 10.57
CA ASN A 200 18.44 -20.60 9.50
C ASN A 200 18.20 -19.16 9.97
N GLN A 201 17.53 -18.96 11.11
CA GLN A 201 17.29 -17.64 11.70
C GLN A 201 18.61 -16.91 12.01
N MET A 202 19.64 -17.63 12.49
CA MET A 202 20.97 -17.07 12.70
C MET A 202 21.63 -16.65 11.37
N GLY A 203 21.51 -17.46 10.32
CA GLY A 203 22.00 -17.12 8.99
C GLY A 203 21.33 -15.88 8.39
N GLU A 204 20.02 -15.72 8.59
CA GLU A 204 19.26 -14.54 8.17
C GLU A 204 19.71 -13.27 8.92
N LEU A 205 19.89 -13.36 10.25
CA LEU A 205 20.44 -12.26 11.06
C LEU A 205 21.86 -11.87 10.62
N MET A 206 22.74 -12.83 10.36
CA MET A 206 24.09 -12.56 9.85
C MET A 206 24.06 -11.85 8.50
N SER A 207 23.16 -12.26 7.60
CA SER A 207 22.99 -11.64 6.28
C SER A 207 22.46 -10.20 6.39
N ALA A 208 21.44 -9.97 7.22
CA ALA A 208 20.88 -8.64 7.47
C ALA A 208 21.89 -7.70 8.13
N SER A 209 22.66 -8.20 9.12
CA SER A 209 23.79 -7.49 9.73
C SER A 209 24.84 -7.10 8.69
N GLY A 210 25.26 -8.02 7.83
CA GLY A 210 26.20 -7.73 6.74
C GLY A 210 25.71 -6.63 5.77
N LYS A 211 24.41 -6.61 5.45
CA LYS A 211 23.79 -5.54 4.64
C LYS A 211 23.83 -4.19 5.37
N LEU A 212 23.53 -4.18 6.66
CA LEU A 212 23.60 -2.95 7.47
C LEU A 212 25.03 -2.41 7.54
N GLN A 213 26.02 -3.26 7.80
CA GLN A 213 27.44 -2.85 7.81
C GLN A 213 27.87 -2.26 6.46
N ALA A 214 27.48 -2.89 5.35
CA ALA A 214 27.78 -2.40 4.00
C ALA A 214 27.12 -1.03 3.74
N ALA A 215 25.87 -0.84 4.16
CA ALA A 215 25.16 0.43 4.01
C ALA A 215 25.79 1.55 4.86
N LEU A 216 26.18 1.25 6.10
CA LEU A 216 26.90 2.19 6.97
C LEU A 216 28.28 2.56 6.43
N ALA A 217 29.00 1.61 5.84
CA ALA A 217 30.28 1.87 5.18
C ALA A 217 30.13 2.77 3.95
N ALA A 218 29.05 2.61 3.17
CA ALA A 218 28.76 3.50 2.05
C ALA A 218 28.46 4.94 2.51
N LEU A 219 27.79 5.10 3.64
CA LEU A 219 27.49 6.39 4.27
C LEU A 219 28.74 7.12 4.78
N SER A 220 29.74 6.42 5.29
CA SER A 220 30.95 7.06 5.84
C SER A 220 31.95 7.51 4.78
N GLY A 221 31.88 6.95 3.57
CA GLY A 221 32.84 7.21 2.49
C GLY A 221 32.49 8.35 1.52
N GLN A 222 31.29 8.93 1.62
CA GLN A 222 30.77 9.91 0.65
C GLN A 222 29.96 11.00 1.33
N THR A 223 29.73 12.12 0.63
CA THR A 223 28.71 13.09 1.03
C THR A 223 27.36 12.37 1.12
N PRO A 224 26.64 12.44 2.25
CA PRO A 224 25.34 11.80 2.38
C PRO A 224 24.39 12.23 1.27
N THR A 225 23.70 11.26 0.69
CA THR A 225 22.62 11.47 -0.29
C THR A 225 21.37 10.78 0.22
N GLU A 226 20.19 11.26 -0.21
CA GLU A 226 18.89 10.64 0.12
C GLU A 226 18.90 9.13 -0.15
N THR A 227 19.40 8.70 -1.30
CA THR A 227 19.50 7.28 -1.67
C THR A 227 20.40 6.46 -0.71
N LEU A 228 21.49 7.04 -0.20
CA LEU A 228 22.36 6.35 0.76
C LEU A 228 21.71 6.25 2.15
N LEU A 229 21.01 7.31 2.57
CA LEU A 229 20.25 7.35 3.82
C LEU A 229 19.10 6.35 3.81
N ASP A 230 18.33 6.28 2.72
CA ASP A 230 17.26 5.31 2.53
C ASP A 230 17.77 3.87 2.58
N LYS A 231 18.90 3.59 1.91
CA LYS A 231 19.51 2.25 1.94
C LYS A 231 19.91 1.83 3.36
N ALA A 232 20.47 2.73 4.16
CA ALA A 232 20.86 2.41 5.52
C ALA A 232 19.69 2.30 6.49
N ASN A 233 18.69 3.18 6.36
CA ASN A 233 17.44 3.08 7.10
C ASN A 233 16.72 1.76 6.78
N LYS A 234 16.63 1.42 5.50
CA LYS A 234 16.08 0.14 5.06
C LYS A 234 16.87 -1.04 5.62
N ALA A 235 18.20 -1.04 5.54
CA ALA A 235 19.01 -2.14 6.08
C ALA A 235 18.87 -2.29 7.60
N ARG A 236 18.72 -1.18 8.34
CA ARG A 236 18.45 -1.19 9.78
C ARG A 236 17.08 -1.79 10.10
N ASN A 237 16.06 -1.39 9.33
CA ASN A 237 14.70 -1.91 9.48
C ASN A 237 14.62 -3.39 9.10
N ASP A 238 15.26 -3.80 8.00
CA ASP A 238 15.38 -5.20 7.60
C ASP A 238 16.02 -6.04 8.75
N LEU A 239 17.06 -5.54 9.42
CA LEU A 239 17.66 -6.23 10.58
C LEU A 239 16.71 -6.32 11.79
N ASN A 240 15.98 -5.24 12.09
CA ASN A 240 14.96 -5.25 13.15
C ASN A 240 13.80 -6.22 12.84
N ASP A 241 13.38 -6.29 11.59
CA ASP A 241 12.35 -7.22 11.14
C ASP A 241 12.82 -8.67 11.30
N GLU A 242 14.05 -9.00 10.91
CA GLU A 242 14.61 -10.34 11.13
C GLU A 242 14.79 -10.68 12.62
N LEU A 243 15.15 -9.71 13.47
CA LEU A 243 15.19 -9.88 14.93
C LEU A 243 13.81 -10.24 15.51
N SER A 244 12.74 -9.66 14.97
CA SER A 244 11.37 -9.96 15.40
C SER A 244 10.90 -11.36 14.96
N LYS A 245 11.34 -11.82 13.78
CA LYS A 245 11.01 -13.14 13.24
C LYS A 245 11.80 -14.28 13.86
N ALA A 246 12.98 -14.00 14.44
CA ALA A 246 13.87 -14.98 15.04
C ALA A 246 13.34 -15.56 16.38
N MET A 247 12.13 -16.08 16.42
CA MET A 247 11.44 -16.50 17.65
C MET A 247 12.09 -17.69 18.36
N ASP A 248 12.83 -18.55 17.64
CA ASP A 248 13.49 -19.72 18.23
C ASP A 248 14.88 -19.38 18.82
N LEU A 249 15.40 -18.16 18.57
CA LEU A 249 16.67 -17.69 19.16
C LEU A 249 16.46 -17.11 20.56
N THR A 250 17.41 -17.38 21.44
CA THR A 250 17.46 -16.81 22.79
C THR A 250 17.81 -15.32 22.75
N ASP A 251 17.46 -14.58 23.80
CA ASP A 251 17.82 -13.16 23.93
C ASP A 251 19.35 -12.94 23.88
N ALA A 252 20.13 -13.90 24.42
CA ALA A 252 21.58 -13.86 24.36
C ALA A 252 22.13 -13.98 22.93
N GLU A 253 21.49 -14.78 22.09
CA GLU A 253 21.84 -14.93 20.66
C GLU A 253 21.44 -13.70 19.83
N LYS A 254 20.34 -13.04 20.19
CA LYS A 254 19.87 -11.80 19.54
C LYS A 254 20.66 -10.56 19.94
N ALA A 255 21.21 -10.54 21.16
CA ALA A 255 21.83 -9.35 21.76
C ALA A 255 22.95 -8.69 20.94
N PRO A 256 23.84 -9.40 20.21
CA PRO A 256 24.83 -8.77 19.34
C PRO A 256 24.20 -7.97 18.20
N TYR A 257 23.19 -8.54 17.53
CA TYR A 257 22.50 -7.92 16.40
C TYR A 257 21.59 -6.77 16.83
N GLN A 258 20.93 -6.89 17.98
CA GLN A 258 20.15 -5.79 18.55
C GLN A 258 21.05 -4.57 18.83
N ARG A 259 22.19 -4.79 19.48
CA ARG A 259 23.17 -3.72 19.71
C ARG A 259 23.68 -3.10 18.42
N GLU A 260 23.85 -3.90 17.37
CA GLU A 260 24.25 -3.40 16.06
C GLU A 260 23.19 -2.50 15.42
N ALA A 261 21.92 -2.92 15.43
CA ALA A 261 20.79 -2.10 14.96
C ALA A 261 20.68 -0.79 15.75
N ASP A 262 20.83 -0.84 17.08
CA ASP A 262 20.78 0.33 17.96
C ASP A 262 21.96 1.27 17.69
N ASN A 263 23.18 0.74 17.55
CA ASN A 263 24.38 1.51 17.26
C ASN A 263 24.33 2.19 15.89
N ALA A 264 23.62 1.60 14.90
CA ALA A 264 23.45 2.17 13.57
C ALA A 264 22.55 3.42 13.55
N ALA A 265 21.67 3.61 14.54
CA ALA A 265 20.76 4.75 14.58
C ALA A 265 21.50 6.09 14.66
N THR A 266 22.59 6.15 15.43
CA THR A 266 23.37 7.38 15.60
C THR A 266 24.06 7.87 14.32
N PRO A 267 24.88 7.07 13.62
CA PRO A 267 25.54 7.50 12.39
C PRO A 267 24.56 7.83 11.27
N ILE A 268 23.44 7.09 11.14
CA ILE A 268 22.39 7.42 10.17
C ILE A 268 21.79 8.80 10.48
N ARG A 269 21.45 9.09 11.75
CA ARG A 269 20.92 10.40 12.15
C ARG A 269 21.92 11.52 11.89
N MET A 270 23.20 11.33 12.21
CA MET A 270 24.23 12.33 11.94
C MET A 270 24.39 12.62 10.44
N ALA A 271 24.29 11.59 9.59
CA ALA A 271 24.34 11.76 8.15
C ALA A 271 23.08 12.46 7.59
N GLN A 272 21.91 12.20 8.19
CA GLN A 272 20.67 12.92 7.88
C GLN A 272 20.83 14.42 8.23
N ASP A 273 21.32 14.74 9.43
CA ASP A 273 21.55 16.13 9.85
C ASP A 273 22.49 16.87 8.87
N VAL A 274 23.52 16.18 8.34
CA VAL A 274 24.43 16.73 7.33
C VAL A 274 23.74 16.91 5.98
N PHE A 275 22.93 15.93 5.55
CA PHE A 275 22.16 16.03 4.32
C PHE A 275 21.19 17.21 4.36
N ASP A 276 20.38 17.32 5.41
CA ASP A 276 19.40 18.40 5.61
C ASP A 276 20.09 19.77 5.68
N LYS A 277 21.28 19.84 6.29
CA LYS A 277 22.08 21.07 6.32
C LYS A 277 22.55 21.45 4.90
N ASN A 278 23.10 20.50 4.15
CA ASN A 278 23.56 20.74 2.78
C ASN A 278 22.39 21.12 1.86
N GLU A 279 21.23 20.49 2.00
CA GLU A 279 20.02 20.81 1.27
C GLU A 279 19.52 22.22 1.62
N ASN A 280 19.51 22.61 2.91
CA ASN A 280 19.16 23.95 3.33
C ASN A 280 20.15 25.02 2.83
N GLU A 281 21.45 24.72 2.81
CA GLU A 281 22.47 25.63 2.25
C GLU A 281 22.33 25.76 0.73
N ASN A 282 22.08 24.65 0.02
CA ASN A 282 21.79 24.65 -1.41
C ASN A 282 20.48 25.36 -1.74
N THR A 283 19.45 25.23 -0.91
CA THR A 283 18.16 25.91 -1.08
C THR A 283 18.28 27.41 -0.79
N LYS A 284 19.10 27.82 0.20
CA LYS A 284 19.41 29.23 0.44
C LYS A 284 20.23 29.84 -0.69
N SER A 285 21.23 29.12 -1.21
CA SER A 285 22.01 29.55 -2.38
C SER A 285 21.14 29.60 -3.63
N GLY A 286 20.29 28.59 -3.85
CA GLY A 286 19.37 28.51 -4.97
C GLY A 286 18.28 29.58 -4.90
N ASN A 287 17.74 29.90 -3.71
CA ASN A 287 16.80 31.00 -3.54
C ASN A 287 17.47 32.37 -3.73
N ALA A 288 18.73 32.53 -3.33
CA ALA A 288 19.50 33.75 -3.59
C ALA A 288 19.82 33.92 -5.09
N ASP A 289 20.22 32.85 -5.77
CA ASP A 289 20.44 32.85 -7.22
C ASP A 289 19.13 32.99 -8.00
N MET A 290 18.02 32.42 -7.52
CA MET A 290 16.70 32.60 -8.10
C MET A 290 16.15 34.00 -7.86
N MET A 291 16.39 34.64 -6.70
CA MET A 291 16.08 36.07 -6.51
C MET A 291 16.92 36.96 -7.41
N ALA A 292 18.23 36.67 -7.56
CA ALA A 292 19.09 37.38 -8.48
C ALA A 292 18.71 37.16 -9.95
N THR A 293 18.18 35.99 -10.30
CA THR A 293 17.70 35.64 -11.64
C THR A 293 16.32 36.25 -11.91
N ALA A 294 15.41 36.25 -10.93
CA ALA A 294 14.11 36.91 -11.00
C ALA A 294 14.25 38.44 -11.08
N MET A 295 15.21 39.03 -10.35
CA MET A 295 15.56 40.46 -10.48
C MET A 295 16.18 40.78 -11.86
N LYS A 296 16.99 39.88 -12.44
CA LYS A 296 17.52 40.05 -13.80
C LYS A 296 16.47 39.86 -14.91
N LEU A 297 15.50 38.97 -14.71
CA LEU A 297 14.30 38.85 -15.55
C LEU A 297 13.44 40.13 -15.47
N TYR A 298 13.34 40.73 -14.28
CA TYR A 298 12.63 41.99 -14.06
C TYR A 298 13.30 43.19 -14.79
N ASP A 299 14.63 43.26 -14.79
CA ASP A 299 15.40 44.25 -15.57
C ASP A 299 15.29 44.03 -17.10
N GLY A 300 14.97 42.82 -17.56
CA GLY A 300 14.72 42.53 -18.98
C GLY A 300 13.30 42.88 -19.43
N ILE A 301 12.33 42.92 -18.51
CA ILE A 301 10.91 43.19 -18.76
C ILE A 301 10.57 44.66 -18.57
N SER A 302 11.22 45.34 -17.61
CA SER A 302 11.24 46.80 -17.58
C SER A 302 12.20 47.30 -18.66
N GLY A 303 11.66 47.56 -19.86
CA GLY A 303 12.41 48.32 -20.87
C GLY A 303 13.02 49.58 -20.23
N PRO A 304 14.12 50.14 -20.78
CA PRO A 304 14.88 51.20 -20.12
C PRO A 304 13.95 52.33 -19.68
N VAL A 305 13.69 52.42 -18.37
CA VAL A 305 12.90 53.49 -17.76
C VAL A 305 13.78 54.73 -17.73
N GLY A 306 13.97 55.31 -18.89
CA GLY A 306 14.49 56.65 -19.10
C GLY A 306 13.34 57.65 -19.06
N ILE A 307 12.54 57.67 -17.99
CA ILE A 307 11.64 58.80 -17.71
C ILE A 307 11.91 59.23 -16.28
N ALA A 308 12.68 60.30 -16.13
CA ALA A 308 12.84 60.99 -14.87
C ALA A 308 11.48 61.58 -14.47
N GLY A 309 10.96 61.15 -13.31
CA GLY A 309 9.85 61.85 -12.64
C GLY A 309 8.57 61.04 -12.42
N THR A 310 8.63 59.76 -12.07
CA THR A 310 7.42 59.04 -11.63
C THR A 310 6.89 59.67 -10.34
N PRO A 311 5.68 60.27 -10.32
CA PRO A 311 5.08 60.80 -9.11
C PRO A 311 4.70 59.63 -8.19
N ALA A 312 4.85 59.83 -6.88
CA ALA A 312 4.31 58.90 -5.89
C ALA A 312 2.79 58.80 -6.07
N VAL A 313 2.28 57.60 -6.37
CA VAL A 313 0.86 57.33 -6.48
C VAL A 313 0.27 57.41 -5.07
N ASN A 314 -0.47 58.49 -4.78
CA ASN A 314 -1.26 58.61 -3.56
C ASN A 314 -2.61 57.91 -3.79
N ASP A 315 -2.88 56.89 -2.98
CA ASP A 315 -4.16 56.18 -2.89
C ASP A 315 -5.34 57.13 -2.67
N ARG A 316 -6.40 57.05 -3.49
CA ARG A 316 -7.80 57.33 -3.13
C ARG A 316 -8.79 56.87 -4.21
N ILE A 317 -9.92 56.36 -3.72
CA ILE A 317 -10.94 55.56 -4.41
C ILE A 317 -11.85 56.44 -5.28
N ALA A 318 -12.26 55.94 -6.44
CA ALA A 318 -13.41 56.44 -7.22
C ALA A 318 -14.50 55.35 -7.29
N GLY A 319 -15.77 55.77 -7.33
CA GLY A 319 -16.97 54.93 -7.46
C GLY A 319 -18.14 55.77 -7.98
N TYR A 320 -19.22 55.17 -8.49
CA TYR A 320 -20.29 55.90 -9.20
C TYR A 320 -21.72 55.53 -8.76
N ASN A 321 -22.64 56.49 -8.92
CA ASN A 321 -24.11 56.37 -8.82
C ASN A 321 -24.76 56.71 -10.18
N ALA A 322 -25.54 55.80 -10.76
CA ALA A 322 -26.20 55.99 -12.06
C ALA A 322 -27.23 57.13 -12.08
N GLY A 323 -26.87 58.30 -12.61
CA GLY A 323 -27.81 59.40 -12.80
C GLY A 323 -27.33 60.61 -13.62
N ASP A 324 -26.08 61.02 -13.50
CA ASP A 324 -25.67 62.38 -13.93
C ASP A 324 -24.76 62.44 -15.17
N SER A 325 -24.64 63.64 -15.73
CA SER A 325 -24.08 63.97 -17.05
C SER A 325 -22.57 64.28 -17.05
N ALA A 326 -21.81 63.85 -16.03
CA ALA A 326 -20.37 64.12 -15.90
C ALA A 326 -19.59 62.88 -15.44
N ILE A 327 -18.26 62.88 -15.65
CA ILE A 327 -17.37 61.90 -14.99
C ILE A 327 -17.20 62.33 -13.55
N GLU A 328 -17.52 61.46 -12.60
CA GLU A 328 -17.48 61.79 -11.18
C GLU A 328 -16.46 60.91 -10.46
N VAL A 329 -15.68 61.53 -9.58
CA VAL A 329 -14.89 60.82 -8.58
C VAL A 329 -15.68 60.83 -7.28
N SER A 330 -15.98 59.66 -6.73
CA SER A 330 -16.65 59.55 -5.43
C SER A 330 -15.64 59.62 -4.29
N ILE A 331 -15.80 60.60 -3.40
CA ILE A 331 -14.93 60.78 -2.24
C ILE A 331 -15.68 60.27 -1.01
N GLY A 332 -15.10 59.29 -0.32
CA GLY A 332 -15.62 58.76 0.93
C GLY A 332 -14.50 58.44 1.92
N ASP A 333 -14.73 58.76 3.19
CA ASP A 333 -13.83 58.47 4.32
C ASP A 333 -13.95 57.02 4.83
N GLY A 334 -14.64 56.15 4.08
CA GLY A 334 -14.93 54.77 4.46
C GLY A 334 -16.12 54.61 5.42
N THR A 335 -16.82 55.69 5.81
CA THR A 335 -17.93 55.61 6.79
C THR A 335 -19.24 56.28 6.37
N ASN A 336 -19.27 57.07 5.29
CA ASN A 336 -20.48 57.72 4.78
C ASN A 336 -20.69 57.52 3.26
N THR A 337 -21.93 57.74 2.80
CA THR A 337 -22.32 57.76 1.38
C THR A 337 -21.35 58.64 0.59
N PRO A 338 -20.68 58.12 -0.46
CA PRO A 338 -19.68 58.91 -1.18
C PRO A 338 -20.30 60.16 -1.80
N THR A 339 -19.59 61.29 -1.73
CA THR A 339 -20.00 62.53 -2.41
C THR A 339 -19.37 62.53 -3.81
N PRO A 340 -20.16 62.54 -4.89
CA PRO A 340 -19.62 62.61 -6.24
C PRO A 340 -19.03 63.99 -6.50
N VAL A 341 -17.84 64.03 -7.09
CA VAL A 341 -17.20 65.27 -7.53
C VAL A 341 -16.96 65.19 -9.03
N PRO A 342 -17.61 66.06 -9.83
CA PRO A 342 -17.43 66.03 -11.28
C PRO A 342 -16.01 66.47 -11.64
N LEU A 343 -15.34 65.67 -12.46
CA LEU A 343 -14.14 66.07 -13.16
C LEU A 343 -14.51 67.04 -14.28
N SER A 344 -13.80 68.16 -14.33
CA SER A 344 -13.94 69.18 -15.35
C SER A 344 -12.70 69.19 -16.23
N GLU A 345 -12.86 69.55 -17.50
CA GLU A 345 -11.72 69.68 -18.40
C GLU A 345 -10.70 70.69 -17.86
N ASP A 346 -9.47 70.23 -17.70
CA ASP A 346 -8.32 71.08 -17.43
C ASP A 346 -7.91 71.75 -18.75
N LYS A 347 -8.62 72.82 -19.09
CA LYS A 347 -8.44 73.59 -20.33
C LYS A 347 -7.05 74.23 -20.44
N ASP A 348 -6.32 74.30 -19.33
CA ASP A 348 -4.96 74.83 -19.27
C ASP A 348 -3.90 73.77 -19.57
N THR A 349 -4.27 72.47 -19.53
CA THR A 349 -3.36 71.36 -19.81
C THR A 349 -3.79 70.59 -21.07
N THR A 350 -3.12 70.88 -22.18
CA THR A 350 -3.22 70.05 -23.38
C THR A 350 -2.39 68.78 -23.19
N LEU A 351 -3.05 67.61 -23.24
CA LEU A 351 -2.32 66.35 -23.34
C LEU A 351 -1.69 66.26 -24.72
N GLU A 352 -0.43 65.81 -24.79
CA GLU A 352 0.23 65.61 -26.08
C GLU A 352 -0.58 64.65 -26.95
N THR A 353 -0.83 65.03 -28.19
CA THR A 353 -1.41 64.12 -29.18
C THR A 353 -0.45 62.95 -29.36
N ARG A 354 -0.87 61.74 -28.96
CA ARG A 354 -0.07 60.53 -29.12
C ARG A 354 -0.59 59.75 -30.30
N TYR A 355 0.23 59.59 -31.33
CA TYR A 355 -0.07 58.75 -32.49
C TYR A 355 -1.40 59.09 -33.19
N GLY A 356 -1.74 60.39 -33.24
CA GLY A 356 -2.99 60.87 -33.86
C GLY A 356 -4.23 60.85 -32.95
N TRP A 357 -4.07 60.45 -31.68
CA TRP A 357 -5.11 60.51 -30.67
C TRP A 357 -4.99 61.80 -29.86
N THR A 358 -6.06 62.58 -29.80
CA THR A 358 -6.14 63.79 -28.98
C THR A 358 -6.54 63.41 -27.57
N GLY A 359 -5.72 63.81 -26.59
CA GLY A 359 -6.01 63.59 -25.18
C GLY A 359 -6.71 64.79 -24.56
N VAL A 360 -7.67 64.54 -23.67
CA VAL A 360 -8.25 65.53 -22.76
C VAL A 360 -7.90 65.13 -21.33
N ARG A 361 -7.36 66.07 -20.57
CA ARG A 361 -7.16 65.93 -19.13
C ARG A 361 -8.37 66.51 -18.42
N LEU A 362 -8.96 65.72 -17.53
CA LEU A 362 -10.04 66.15 -16.67
C LEU A 362 -9.53 66.15 -15.24
N THR A 363 -9.85 67.19 -14.47
CA THR A 363 -9.42 67.32 -13.09
C THR A 363 -10.56 67.73 -12.16
N ALA A 364 -10.42 67.38 -10.89
CA ALA A 364 -11.26 67.89 -9.81
C ALA A 364 -10.40 68.22 -8.61
N GLU A 365 -10.65 69.36 -7.97
CA GLU A 365 -10.03 69.76 -6.71
C GLU A 365 -11.09 69.88 -5.61
N PRO A 366 -11.57 68.76 -5.08
CA PRO A 366 -12.43 68.77 -3.90
C PRO A 366 -11.73 69.42 -2.71
N GLU A 367 -12.49 70.14 -1.88
CA GLU A 367 -11.96 70.85 -0.72
C GLU A 367 -11.20 69.89 0.23
N GLY A 368 -9.87 70.01 0.26
CA GLY A 368 -9.01 69.36 1.25
C GLY A 368 -8.40 67.99 0.87
N ASP A 369 -8.74 67.42 -0.28
CA ASP A 369 -8.37 66.02 -0.63
C ASP A 369 -7.42 65.86 -1.83
N GLY A 370 -6.91 66.97 -2.37
CA GLY A 370 -5.94 66.98 -3.48
C GLY A 370 -6.59 67.00 -4.86
N THR A 371 -5.76 67.11 -5.91
CA THR A 371 -6.23 67.13 -7.31
C THR A 371 -6.39 65.70 -7.82
N TYR A 372 -7.59 65.39 -8.31
CA TYR A 372 -7.89 64.15 -9.00
C TYR A 372 -7.77 64.38 -10.50
N GLU A 373 -7.26 63.41 -11.26
CA GLU A 373 -7.10 63.52 -12.71
C GLU A 373 -7.57 62.28 -13.46
N ALA A 374 -8.12 62.49 -14.67
CA ALA A 374 -8.41 61.45 -15.65
C ALA A 374 -7.94 61.90 -17.03
N HIS A 375 -7.33 60.99 -17.79
CA HIS A 375 -6.84 61.26 -19.14
C HIS A 375 -7.63 60.42 -20.15
N ILE A 376 -8.29 61.08 -21.10
CA ILE A 376 -9.11 60.43 -22.13
C ILE A 376 -8.52 60.72 -23.48
N TYR A 377 -8.19 59.69 -24.25
CA TYR A 377 -7.69 59.83 -25.62
C TYR A 377 -8.77 59.41 -26.62
N SER A 378 -9.01 60.24 -27.63
CA SER A 378 -9.92 59.95 -28.76
C SER A 378 -9.27 60.38 -30.07
N ASN A 379 -9.48 59.60 -31.13
CA ASN A 379 -9.08 59.97 -32.48
C ASN A 379 -10.28 60.26 -33.40
N VAL A 380 -11.50 60.29 -32.85
CA VAL A 380 -12.73 60.56 -33.60
C VAL A 380 -13.47 61.73 -32.93
N GLY A 381 -12.84 62.90 -32.99
CA GLY A 381 -13.32 64.13 -32.35
C GLY A 381 -12.87 64.25 -30.90
N GLU A 382 -12.92 65.48 -30.38
CA GLU A 382 -12.71 65.74 -28.94
C GLU A 382 -13.73 64.93 -28.13
N PRO A 383 -13.30 64.22 -27.07
CA PRO A 383 -14.21 63.57 -26.13
C PRO A 383 -15.32 64.56 -25.72
N THR A 384 -16.59 64.23 -25.94
CA THR A 384 -17.68 65.12 -25.56
C THR A 384 -17.80 65.17 -24.03
N GLU A 385 -18.15 66.36 -23.52
CA GLU A 385 -18.25 66.77 -22.10
C GLU A 385 -19.26 65.94 -21.26
N GLY A 386 -19.70 64.76 -21.71
CA GLY A 386 -20.65 63.87 -21.04
C GLY A 386 -20.38 62.37 -21.20
N ALA A 387 -19.18 61.99 -21.62
CA ALA A 387 -18.77 60.58 -21.66
C ALA A 387 -18.73 60.02 -20.23
N LYS A 388 -19.56 59.02 -19.95
CA LYS A 388 -19.66 58.39 -18.63
C LYS A 388 -18.47 57.47 -18.42
N PHE A 389 -17.90 57.37 -17.24
CA PHE A 389 -16.95 56.29 -16.93
C PHE A 389 -17.21 55.83 -15.50
N SER A 390 -17.21 54.51 -15.29
CA SER A 390 -17.38 53.92 -13.97
C SER A 390 -16.17 53.06 -13.66
N ALA A 391 -15.26 53.58 -12.84
CA ALA A 391 -14.25 52.77 -12.18
C ALA A 391 -14.72 52.52 -10.75
N THR A 392 -14.80 51.25 -10.34
CA THR A 392 -14.96 50.87 -8.93
C THR A 392 -13.71 50.13 -8.53
N TYR A 393 -12.89 50.74 -7.67
CA TYR A 393 -11.68 50.09 -7.16
C TYR A 393 -11.98 49.39 -5.83
N PRO A 394 -11.83 48.06 -5.74
CA PRO A 394 -11.63 47.42 -4.45
C PRO A 394 -10.22 47.78 -3.94
N TYR A 395 -10.17 48.30 -2.71
CA TYR A 395 -8.97 48.67 -1.98
C TYR A 395 -7.96 47.51 -1.92
N ASN A 396 -6.69 47.79 -2.26
CA ASN A 396 -5.42 47.21 -1.80
C ASN A 396 -4.37 47.21 -2.95
N ALA A 397 -3.65 48.31 -3.12
CA ALA A 397 -2.34 48.25 -3.76
C ALA A 397 -1.40 47.47 -2.82
N VAL A 398 -1.32 46.15 -3.02
CA VAL A 398 -0.37 45.31 -2.31
C VAL A 398 1.02 45.69 -2.80
N GLU A 399 1.88 46.17 -1.89
CA GLU A 399 3.32 46.31 -2.13
C GLU A 399 3.86 45.01 -2.77
N VAL A 400 4.31 45.12 -4.01
CA VAL A 400 5.06 44.09 -4.72
C VAL A 400 6.45 44.02 -4.06
N GLY A 401 6.52 43.24 -2.98
CA GLY A 401 7.76 43.09 -2.20
C GLY A 401 7.65 42.13 -1.01
N GLY A 402 6.45 41.75 -0.58
CA GLY A 402 6.24 40.70 0.41
C GLY A 402 5.89 39.36 -0.22
N ALA A 403 6.36 38.27 0.36
CA ALA A 403 6.03 36.88 0.04
C ALA A 403 4.53 36.51 0.26
N ASN A 404 3.61 37.35 -0.23
CA ASN A 404 2.18 37.17 -0.04
C ASN A 404 1.61 36.37 -1.22
N THR A 405 1.43 35.08 -0.98
CA THR A 405 0.83 34.10 -1.90
C THR A 405 -0.69 34.24 -2.02
N GLU A 406 -1.26 35.43 -1.78
CA GLU A 406 -2.71 35.70 -1.74
C GLU A 406 -3.11 36.54 -2.96
N LEU A 407 -4.01 36.01 -3.80
CA LEU A 407 -4.60 36.67 -4.97
C LEU A 407 -6.00 37.20 -4.62
N THR A 408 -6.28 38.48 -4.83
CA THR A 408 -7.64 39.02 -4.74
C THR A 408 -8.46 38.53 -5.93
N ILE A 409 -9.73 38.15 -5.69
CA ILE A 409 -10.60 37.61 -6.74
C ILE A 409 -11.69 38.61 -7.05
N ASP A 410 -11.86 38.97 -8.32
CA ASP A 410 -13.07 39.65 -8.77
C ASP A 410 -14.30 38.77 -8.53
N THR A 411 -15.26 39.34 -7.82
CA THR A 411 -16.47 38.68 -7.36
C THR A 411 -17.58 38.72 -8.42
N SER A 412 -17.38 39.46 -9.51
CA SER A 412 -18.37 39.71 -10.56
C SER A 412 -18.08 38.98 -11.88
N GLY A 413 -19.13 38.56 -12.58
CA GLY A 413 -19.06 37.97 -13.92
C GLY A 413 -19.31 36.45 -13.99
N ALA A 414 -19.83 35.99 -15.14
CA ALA A 414 -20.15 34.58 -15.41
C ALA A 414 -18.92 33.66 -15.43
N ASP A 415 -17.73 34.22 -15.68
CA ASP A 415 -16.49 33.45 -15.78
C ASP A 415 -15.93 32.99 -14.43
N VAL A 416 -16.37 33.56 -13.30
CA VAL A 416 -15.90 33.14 -11.95
C VAL A 416 -16.15 31.64 -11.73
N ALA A 417 -17.25 31.11 -12.28
CA ALA A 417 -17.61 29.69 -12.22
C ALA A 417 -16.58 28.75 -12.86
N ARG A 418 -15.85 29.23 -13.88
CA ARG A 418 -14.82 28.44 -14.58
C ARG A 418 -13.47 28.48 -13.86
N ARG A 419 -13.28 29.45 -12.96
CA ARG A 419 -12.00 29.71 -12.27
C ARG A 419 -12.03 29.20 -10.84
N VAL A 420 -13.20 29.21 -10.18
CA VAL A 420 -13.37 28.90 -8.75
C VAL A 420 -14.04 27.56 -8.54
N GLU A 421 -13.42 26.70 -7.73
CA GLU A 421 -13.95 25.40 -7.35
C GLU A 421 -13.89 25.23 -5.83
N SER A 422 -14.99 24.85 -5.19
CA SER A 422 -14.98 24.36 -3.80
C SER A 422 -16.20 23.49 -3.54
N PRO A 423 -16.05 22.36 -2.82
CA PRO A 423 -17.20 21.60 -2.34
C PRO A 423 -18.12 22.42 -1.42
N ARG A 424 -17.60 23.46 -0.75
CA ARG A 424 -18.42 24.31 0.15
C ARG A 424 -19.25 25.33 -0.62
N PHE A 425 -18.84 25.65 -1.84
CA PHE A 425 -19.60 26.48 -2.77
C PHE A 425 -20.74 25.72 -3.46
N ASP A 426 -20.85 24.39 -3.28
CA ASP A 426 -21.91 23.45 -3.74
C ASP A 426 -22.86 23.99 -4.82
N GLN A 427 -22.86 23.35 -5.99
CA GLN A 427 -23.55 23.76 -7.21
C GLN A 427 -25.09 23.70 -7.15
N SER A 428 -25.70 23.55 -5.96
CA SER A 428 -27.14 23.69 -5.81
C SER A 428 -27.55 25.15 -5.93
N ALA A 429 -28.51 25.44 -6.83
CA ALA A 429 -28.98 26.80 -7.10
C ALA A 429 -29.40 27.54 -5.81
N GLY A 430 -28.95 28.79 -5.66
CA GLY A 430 -29.30 29.65 -4.53
C GLY A 430 -28.13 30.41 -3.90
N LYS A 431 -28.46 31.31 -2.97
CA LYS A 431 -27.49 32.09 -2.18
C LYS A 431 -27.04 31.31 -0.95
N LYS A 432 -25.73 31.21 -0.74
CA LYS A 432 -25.08 30.69 0.47
C LYS A 432 -24.45 31.83 1.25
N GLU A 433 -24.61 31.81 2.56
CA GLU A 433 -23.99 32.77 3.46
C GLU A 433 -23.01 32.07 4.39
N PHE A 434 -21.82 32.64 4.51
CA PHE A 434 -20.73 32.21 5.35
C PHE A 434 -20.53 33.27 6.44
N LYS A 435 -20.81 32.87 7.67
CA LYS A 435 -20.66 33.72 8.85
C LYS A 435 -19.26 33.55 9.41
N LEU A 436 -18.67 34.65 9.88
CA LEU A 436 -17.44 34.60 10.66
C LEU A 436 -17.67 33.83 11.97
N GLY A 437 -16.71 32.98 12.35
CA GLY A 437 -16.64 32.51 13.73
C GLY A 437 -16.48 33.69 14.70
N SER A 438 -16.88 33.52 15.96
CA SER A 438 -16.90 34.59 16.98
C SER A 438 -15.55 35.28 17.23
N ASN A 439 -14.44 34.70 16.78
CA ASN A 439 -13.07 35.22 16.92
C ASN A 439 -12.31 35.30 15.58
N GLU A 440 -12.98 35.09 14.45
CA GLU A 440 -12.34 35.05 13.13
C GLU A 440 -12.46 36.40 12.43
N ARG A 441 -11.38 36.84 11.77
CA ARG A 441 -11.37 38.06 10.94
C ARG A 441 -11.78 37.79 9.49
N ARG A 442 -11.68 36.55 9.04
CA ARG A 442 -11.94 36.11 7.66
C ARG A 442 -12.60 34.74 7.67
N VAL A 443 -13.55 34.51 6.78
CA VAL A 443 -14.11 33.19 6.50
C VAL A 443 -13.09 32.43 5.66
N MET A 444 -12.75 31.19 6.05
CA MET A 444 -11.83 30.33 5.33
C MET A 444 -12.56 29.18 4.64
N ILE A 445 -12.41 29.07 3.32
CA ILE A 445 -13.06 28.04 2.50
C ILE A 445 -12.01 27.33 1.64
N PRO A 446 -11.70 26.06 1.91
CA PRO A 446 -10.83 25.27 1.05
C PRO A 446 -11.42 25.10 -0.35
N GLY A 447 -10.59 25.11 -1.38
CA GLY A 447 -11.02 24.90 -2.77
C GLY A 447 -9.85 24.91 -3.75
N SER A 448 -10.13 25.11 -5.03
CA SER A 448 -9.15 25.29 -6.10
C SER A 448 -9.46 26.55 -6.91
N TYR A 449 -8.43 27.28 -7.34
CA TYR A 449 -8.52 28.41 -8.27
C TYR A 449 -7.71 28.07 -9.54
N HIS A 450 -8.33 28.04 -10.72
CA HIS A 450 -7.74 27.51 -11.96
C HIS A 450 -7.04 26.15 -11.78
N GLY A 451 -7.68 25.24 -11.03
CA GLY A 451 -7.17 23.90 -10.71
C GLY A 451 -6.05 23.86 -9.64
N VAL A 452 -5.59 25.01 -9.14
CA VAL A 452 -4.59 25.09 -8.07
C VAL A 452 -5.27 24.96 -6.72
N SER A 453 -4.91 23.99 -5.90
CA SER A 453 -5.52 23.81 -4.56
C SER A 453 -5.07 24.88 -3.56
N GLY A 454 -6.02 25.37 -2.77
CA GLY A 454 -5.80 26.47 -1.84
C GLY A 454 -6.96 26.74 -0.89
N THR A 455 -6.93 27.92 -0.31
CA THR A 455 -7.97 28.42 0.61
C THR A 455 -8.41 29.80 0.16
N TYR A 456 -9.72 29.94 -0.04
CA TYR A 456 -10.39 31.22 -0.19
C TYR A 456 -10.55 31.88 1.19
N TYR A 457 -10.16 33.13 1.29
CA TYR A 457 -10.37 33.99 2.46
C TYR A 457 -11.32 35.10 2.08
N CYS A 458 -12.46 35.16 2.77
CA CYS A 458 -13.40 36.25 2.61
C CYS A 458 -13.42 37.14 3.85
N THR A 459 -13.27 38.45 3.64
CA THR A 459 -13.44 39.47 4.68
C THR A 459 -14.78 40.17 4.45
N PRO A 460 -15.81 39.95 5.28
CA PRO A 460 -17.10 40.61 5.08
C PRO A 460 -16.99 42.11 5.36
N ALA A 461 -17.79 42.91 4.67
CA ALA A 461 -17.98 44.31 5.01
C ALA A 461 -18.66 44.45 6.38
N SER A 462 -18.54 45.61 7.03
CA SER A 462 -19.11 45.85 8.35
C SER A 462 -20.62 45.60 8.38
N GLY A 463 -21.06 44.63 9.20
CA GLY A 463 -22.47 44.25 9.32
C GLY A 463 -22.98 43.25 8.27
N GLU A 464 -22.11 42.80 7.36
CA GLU A 464 -22.46 41.84 6.31
C GLU A 464 -21.91 40.44 6.59
N THR A 465 -22.37 39.45 5.82
CA THR A 465 -21.82 38.10 5.79
C THR A 465 -21.13 37.86 4.44
N CYS A 466 -20.09 37.04 4.44
CA CYS A 466 -19.54 36.56 3.18
C CYS A 466 -20.59 35.73 2.48
N SER A 467 -20.81 35.91 1.18
CA SER A 467 -21.81 35.10 0.47
C SER A 467 -21.31 34.60 -0.87
N SER A 468 -21.99 33.61 -1.41
CA SER A 468 -21.82 33.16 -2.79
C SER A 468 -23.17 32.79 -3.35
N THR A 469 -23.39 32.97 -4.65
CA THR A 469 -24.66 32.64 -5.30
C THR A 469 -24.41 31.73 -6.49
N VAL A 470 -25.13 30.61 -6.54
CA VAL A 470 -25.14 29.71 -7.70
C VAL A 470 -26.42 30.02 -8.50
N ALA A 471 -26.25 30.36 -9.77
CA ALA A 471 -27.32 30.58 -10.75
C ALA A 471 -27.18 29.59 -11.94
N GLU A 472 -28.15 29.56 -12.85
CA GLU A 472 -28.13 28.63 -14.00
C GLU A 472 -26.95 28.86 -14.95
N ASP A 473 -26.43 30.09 -14.99
CA ASP A 473 -25.33 30.54 -15.83
C ASP A 473 -23.95 30.51 -15.12
N GLY A 474 -23.91 30.13 -13.84
CA GLY A 474 -22.65 29.96 -13.12
C GLY A 474 -22.71 30.27 -11.63
N PHE A 475 -21.56 30.67 -11.09
CA PHE A 475 -21.32 30.91 -9.68
C PHE A 475 -20.71 32.30 -9.51
N THR A 476 -21.24 33.08 -8.58
CA THR A 476 -20.71 34.39 -8.19
C THR A 476 -20.28 34.36 -6.73
N LEU A 477 -19.16 35.00 -6.42
CA LEU A 477 -18.83 35.35 -5.05
C LEU A 477 -19.63 36.62 -4.73
N GLY A 478 -20.42 36.58 -3.67
CA GLY A 478 -21.25 37.70 -3.23
C GLY A 478 -20.48 38.62 -2.28
N ASN A 479 -21.21 39.23 -1.35
CA ASN A 479 -20.69 40.18 -0.37
C ASN A 479 -19.36 39.74 0.29
N GLY A 480 -18.48 40.72 0.52
CA GLY A 480 -17.15 40.55 1.12
C GLY A 480 -16.00 40.63 0.13
N THR A 481 -14.79 40.89 0.64
CA THR A 481 -13.55 40.87 -0.14
C THR A 481 -12.99 39.46 -0.15
N TRP A 482 -12.97 38.83 -1.32
CA TRP A 482 -12.48 37.48 -1.52
C TRP A 482 -11.02 37.49 -2.00
N THR A 483 -10.20 36.66 -1.36
CA THR A 483 -8.82 36.40 -1.74
C THR A 483 -8.59 34.88 -1.77
N PHE A 484 -7.62 34.40 -2.52
CA PHE A 484 -7.25 32.99 -2.58
C PHE A 484 -5.77 32.81 -2.32
N LYS A 485 -5.45 31.84 -1.47
CA LYS A 485 -4.09 31.45 -1.15
C LYS A 485 -3.85 30.01 -1.54
N ALA A 486 -2.83 29.73 -2.35
CA ALA A 486 -2.42 28.35 -2.58
C ALA A 486 -2.00 27.67 -1.26
N THR A 487 -2.35 26.38 -1.10
CA THR A 487 -1.99 25.60 0.10
C THR A 487 -0.50 25.21 0.09
N ASP A 488 0.06 25.03 -1.10
CA ASP A 488 1.48 24.76 -1.28
C ASP A 488 2.30 25.99 -0.88
N LYS A 489 3.10 25.85 0.17
CA LYS A 489 4.01 26.89 0.69
C LYS A 489 5.10 27.28 -0.33
N ASP A 490 5.37 26.39 -1.27
CA ASP A 490 6.35 26.58 -2.35
C ASP A 490 5.66 27.10 -3.62
N ALA A 491 4.31 27.21 -3.61
CA ALA A 491 3.59 27.80 -4.72
C ALA A 491 3.92 29.28 -4.83
N ARG A 492 4.42 29.67 -6.01
CA ARG A 492 4.76 31.05 -6.31
C ARG A 492 3.67 31.65 -7.18
N LEU A 493 3.12 32.76 -6.71
CA LEU A 493 2.34 33.69 -7.50
C LEU A 493 3.31 34.67 -8.14
N MET A 494 3.39 34.68 -9.46
CA MET A 494 3.98 35.80 -10.19
C MET A 494 2.82 36.61 -10.76
N ASP A 495 2.41 37.64 -10.03
CA ASP A 495 1.42 38.62 -10.47
C ASP A 495 2.17 39.81 -11.09
N MET A 496 1.88 40.12 -12.36
CA MET A 496 2.24 41.39 -12.97
C MET A 496 0.99 42.25 -13.03
N PRO A 497 0.74 43.08 -12.01
CA PRO A 497 -0.28 44.10 -12.13
C PRO A 497 0.15 45.06 -13.24
N ASP A 498 -0.70 45.22 -14.25
CA ASP A 498 -0.77 46.50 -14.95
C ASP A 498 -1.22 47.51 -13.89
N ALA A 499 -0.54 48.64 -13.79
CA ALA A 499 -0.62 49.55 -12.65
C ALA A 499 -2.03 50.12 -12.40
N ILE A 500 -3.01 49.81 -13.28
CA ILE A 500 -4.31 50.47 -13.35
C ILE A 500 -5.50 49.50 -13.61
N TYR A 501 -5.43 48.51 -14.51
CA TYR A 501 -6.68 47.83 -14.99
C TYR A 501 -6.70 46.30 -15.03
N SER A 502 -5.56 45.61 -14.98
CA SER A 502 -5.53 44.14 -15.07
C SER A 502 -4.31 43.57 -14.36
N SER A 503 -4.41 42.31 -13.97
CA SER A 503 -3.30 41.49 -13.50
C SER A 503 -3.25 40.21 -14.31
N TYR A 504 -2.05 39.75 -14.64
CA TYR A 504 -1.87 38.45 -15.27
C TYR A 504 -0.63 37.78 -14.70
N GLY A 505 -0.58 36.45 -14.81
CA GLY A 505 0.49 35.76 -14.14
C GLY A 505 0.42 34.26 -14.13
N TRP A 506 1.20 33.71 -13.21
CA TRP A 506 1.38 32.28 -13.02
C TRP A 506 1.20 31.87 -11.57
N TRP A 507 0.51 30.75 -11.40
CA TRP A 507 0.72 29.87 -10.26
C TRP A 507 1.69 28.77 -10.65
N ILE A 508 2.76 28.57 -9.92
CA ILE A 508 3.66 27.41 -10.09
C ILE A 508 3.57 26.56 -8.84
N HIS A 509 3.03 25.35 -8.94
CA HIS A 509 2.91 24.38 -7.86
C HIS A 509 3.94 23.26 -8.04
N LYS A 510 4.64 22.86 -6.99
CA LYS A 510 5.56 21.71 -7.02
C LYS A 510 4.81 20.49 -6.46
N SER A 511 4.80 19.38 -7.20
CA SER A 511 4.24 18.12 -6.69
C SER A 511 4.95 17.64 -5.43
N GLU A 512 4.27 16.81 -4.64
CA GLU A 512 4.80 16.25 -3.37
C GLU A 512 6.14 15.52 -3.54
N ASP A 513 6.38 14.92 -4.71
CA ASP A 513 7.65 14.24 -5.04
C ASP A 513 8.78 15.19 -5.43
N GLY A 514 8.50 16.50 -5.48
CA GLY A 514 9.44 17.55 -5.83
C GLY A 514 9.85 17.59 -7.30
N LYS A 515 9.25 16.78 -8.17
CA LYS A 515 9.76 16.55 -9.54
C LYS A 515 8.90 17.15 -10.64
N THR A 516 7.63 17.40 -10.39
CA THR A 516 6.73 17.97 -11.40
C THR A 516 6.22 19.34 -10.96
N PHE A 517 6.14 20.25 -11.93
CA PHE A 517 5.59 21.58 -11.71
C PHE A 517 4.28 21.71 -12.46
N THR A 518 3.19 21.98 -11.75
CA THR A 518 1.93 22.40 -12.36
C THR A 518 1.92 23.92 -12.41
N ALA A 519 2.10 24.49 -13.59
CA ALA A 519 1.83 25.91 -13.79
C ALA A 519 0.32 26.12 -14.06
N SER A 520 -0.27 27.25 -13.72
CA SER A 520 -1.58 27.69 -14.25
C SER A 520 -1.49 29.18 -14.52
N ALA A 521 -1.75 29.57 -15.77
CA ALA A 521 -1.82 30.99 -16.14
C ALA A 521 -3.15 31.55 -15.64
N PHE A 522 -3.15 32.79 -15.16
CA PHE A 522 -4.37 33.51 -14.82
C PHE A 522 -4.34 34.92 -15.43
N VAL A 523 -5.54 35.45 -15.65
CA VAL A 523 -5.80 36.86 -15.90
C VAL A 523 -6.93 37.27 -14.96
N ASP A 524 -6.78 38.44 -14.35
CA ASP A 524 -7.74 39.03 -13.43
C ASP A 524 -7.91 40.50 -13.80
N ASP A 525 -9.09 40.84 -14.31
CA ASP A 525 -9.41 42.15 -14.83
C ASP A 525 -9.84 43.05 -13.66
N ARG A 526 -8.89 43.80 -13.10
CA ARG A 526 -9.16 44.72 -11.99
C ARG A 526 -9.82 45.98 -12.51
N GLY A 527 -11.15 45.97 -12.56
CA GLY A 527 -11.93 47.16 -12.93
C GLY A 527 -11.93 47.41 -14.44
N ALA A 528 -12.13 46.36 -15.24
CA ALA A 528 -12.49 46.52 -16.64
C ALA A 528 -13.68 47.48 -16.74
N VAL A 529 -13.39 48.73 -17.13
CA VAL A 529 -14.43 49.71 -17.39
C VAL A 529 -15.04 49.28 -18.72
N SER A 530 -16.26 48.75 -18.68
CA SER A 530 -17.02 48.53 -19.91
C SER A 530 -17.00 49.84 -20.70
N ALA A 531 -16.72 49.76 -22.01
CA ALA A 531 -16.70 50.91 -22.89
C ALA A 531 -18.02 51.66 -22.72
N ALA A 532 -17.97 52.77 -22.00
CA ALA A 532 -19.18 53.44 -21.60
C ALA A 532 -19.84 54.06 -22.83
N SER A 533 -21.16 54.01 -22.85
CA SER A 533 -21.99 54.67 -23.85
C SER A 533 -21.52 56.13 -24.04
N GLY A 534 -20.90 56.44 -25.18
CA GLY A 534 -20.38 57.77 -25.47
C GLY A 534 -19.27 57.80 -26.53
N ILE A 535 -18.41 56.78 -26.56
CA ILE A 535 -17.43 56.58 -27.64
C ILE A 535 -17.98 55.47 -28.54
N THR A 536 -18.83 55.85 -29.49
CA THR A 536 -19.60 54.88 -30.31
C THR A 536 -18.85 54.38 -31.55
N ALA A 537 -17.68 54.95 -31.86
CA ALA A 537 -16.79 54.45 -32.89
C ALA A 537 -15.39 55.01 -32.66
N LEU A 538 -14.43 54.16 -32.29
CA LEU A 538 -13.01 54.46 -32.49
C LEU A 538 -12.69 54.25 -33.98
N ARG A 539 -11.65 54.89 -34.50
CA ARG A 539 -11.16 54.65 -35.86
C ARG A 539 -9.65 54.42 -35.82
N GLY A 540 -9.02 54.15 -36.96
CA GLY A 540 -7.56 54.03 -37.02
C GLY A 540 -7.01 52.83 -36.24
N THR A 541 -5.70 52.85 -35.97
CA THR A 541 -5.02 51.77 -35.27
C THR A 541 -4.45 52.23 -33.92
N ALA A 542 -4.30 51.28 -33.00
CA ALA A 542 -3.60 51.46 -31.72
C ALA A 542 -2.72 50.24 -31.42
N THR A 543 -1.46 50.50 -31.04
CA THR A 543 -0.53 49.45 -30.61
C THR A 543 -0.48 49.35 -29.09
N TYR A 544 -0.80 48.18 -28.57
CA TYR A 544 -0.71 47.78 -27.17
C TYR A 544 0.56 46.96 -26.97
N MET A 545 1.28 47.23 -25.89
CA MET A 545 2.46 46.43 -25.51
C MET A 545 2.32 46.02 -24.05
N GLY A 546 2.58 44.76 -23.77
CA GLY A 546 2.53 44.19 -22.43
C GLY A 546 3.40 42.95 -22.31
N GLY A 547 3.37 42.29 -21.16
CA GLY A 547 3.92 40.94 -21.04
C GLY A 547 2.85 39.90 -21.34
N ALA A 548 3.30 38.66 -21.52
CA ALA A 548 2.47 37.50 -21.72
C ALA A 548 3.00 36.33 -20.88
N ALA A 549 2.07 35.48 -20.47
CA ALA A 549 2.31 34.29 -19.67
C ALA A 549 1.47 33.14 -20.24
N GLY A 550 2.09 32.06 -20.69
CA GLY A 550 1.37 30.89 -21.19
C GLY A 550 2.14 29.57 -21.16
N LYS A 551 1.40 28.46 -21.27
CA LYS A 551 2.00 27.12 -21.33
C LYS A 551 2.34 26.80 -22.77
N TYR A 552 3.37 25.99 -22.96
CA TYR A 552 3.70 25.47 -24.27
C TYR A 552 3.97 23.97 -24.21
N ALA A 553 3.61 23.28 -25.28
CA ALA A 553 4.00 21.90 -25.54
C ALA A 553 4.38 21.82 -27.02
N LEU A 554 5.67 21.72 -27.28
CA LEU A 554 6.27 21.54 -28.60
C LEU A 554 6.50 20.05 -28.82
N HIS A 555 5.75 19.48 -29.76
CA HIS A 555 5.99 18.13 -30.24
C HIS A 555 6.85 18.19 -31.50
N SER A 556 8.03 17.55 -31.48
CA SER A 556 8.87 17.52 -32.67
C SER A 556 8.44 16.39 -33.61
N MET A 557 7.84 16.74 -34.75
CA MET A 557 7.50 15.75 -35.78
C MET A 557 8.72 15.19 -36.53
N THR A 558 9.90 15.79 -36.39
CA THR A 558 11.13 15.47 -37.15
C THR A 558 12.27 14.92 -36.30
N GLY A 559 12.00 14.48 -35.06
CA GLY A 559 12.98 13.81 -34.20
C GLY A 559 13.82 14.71 -33.30
N GLY A 560 13.40 15.96 -33.10
CA GLY A 560 13.90 16.82 -32.02
C GLY A 560 13.32 16.41 -30.66
N THR A 561 13.88 16.98 -29.58
CA THR A 561 13.33 16.81 -28.23
C THR A 561 11.96 17.48 -28.14
N ASN A 562 10.95 16.70 -27.75
CA ASN A 562 9.70 17.26 -27.26
C ASN A 562 10.03 18.17 -26.07
N ASP A 563 9.56 19.41 -26.12
CA ASP A 563 9.77 20.39 -25.05
C ASP A 563 8.41 20.89 -24.59
N ALA A 564 8.17 20.90 -23.29
CA ALA A 564 6.93 21.41 -22.72
C ALA A 564 7.26 22.16 -21.44
N GLY A 565 6.56 23.27 -21.21
CA GLY A 565 6.85 24.11 -20.08
C GLY A 565 5.92 25.31 -19.99
N HIS A 566 6.39 26.32 -19.26
CA HIS A 566 5.76 27.63 -19.12
C HIS A 566 6.71 28.71 -19.62
N PHE A 567 6.16 29.83 -20.05
CA PHE A 567 6.93 30.97 -20.52
C PHE A 567 6.47 32.30 -19.91
N THR A 568 7.38 33.25 -19.79
CA THR A 568 7.03 34.66 -19.89
C THR A 568 7.48 35.18 -21.25
N ALA A 569 6.79 36.16 -21.79
CA ALA A 569 7.05 36.70 -23.11
C ALA A 569 6.61 38.16 -23.16
N ARG A 570 6.90 38.84 -24.27
CA ARG A 570 6.37 40.16 -24.56
C ARG A 570 5.25 40.03 -25.58
N ALA A 571 4.11 40.66 -25.31
CA ALA A 571 3.02 40.80 -26.27
C ALA A 571 3.03 42.20 -26.88
N THR A 572 2.90 42.26 -28.20
CA THR A 572 2.63 43.49 -28.96
C THR A 572 1.41 43.24 -29.82
N LEU A 573 0.32 43.96 -29.57
CA LEU A 573 -0.94 43.83 -30.30
C LEU A 573 -1.24 45.15 -31.01
N GLU A 574 -1.73 45.10 -32.24
CA GLU A 574 -2.25 46.26 -32.96
C GLU A 574 -3.74 46.06 -33.22
N ALA A 575 -4.56 46.88 -32.58
CA ALA A 575 -6.00 46.94 -32.84
C ALA A 575 -6.26 47.93 -33.97
N ASP A 576 -7.05 47.54 -34.96
CA ASP A 576 -7.58 48.37 -36.03
C ASP A 576 -9.09 48.53 -35.83
N PHE A 577 -9.49 49.71 -35.36
CA PHE A 577 -10.88 50.06 -35.07
C PHE A 577 -11.67 50.45 -36.33
N ASN A 578 -11.06 50.49 -37.52
CA ASN A 578 -11.81 50.68 -38.76
C ASN A 578 -12.46 49.38 -39.23
N ASP A 579 -11.75 48.27 -39.01
CA ASP A 579 -12.12 46.94 -39.48
C ASP A 579 -12.54 46.02 -38.31
N ASP A 580 -12.54 46.53 -37.08
CA ASP A 580 -12.73 45.78 -35.82
C ASP A 580 -11.84 44.53 -35.78
N THR A 581 -10.56 44.72 -36.08
CA THR A 581 -9.58 43.63 -36.12
C THR A 581 -8.40 43.86 -35.19
N ILE A 582 -7.72 42.78 -34.84
CA ILE A 582 -6.49 42.81 -34.08
C ILE A 582 -5.44 41.92 -34.74
N THR A 583 -4.20 42.38 -34.73
CA THR A 583 -3.00 41.62 -35.10
C THR A 583 -2.02 41.67 -33.95
N GLY A 584 -1.00 40.82 -33.96
CA GLY A 584 0.07 40.98 -32.98
C GLY A 584 1.09 39.87 -32.97
N THR A 585 2.09 40.06 -32.11
CA THR A 585 3.16 39.10 -31.88
C THR A 585 3.38 38.94 -30.39
N ILE A 586 3.50 37.68 -29.95
CA ILE A 586 4.12 37.34 -28.68
C ILE A 586 5.52 36.85 -29.01
N ASP A 587 6.55 37.40 -28.37
CA ASP A 587 7.96 37.08 -28.62
C ASP A 587 8.80 37.12 -27.33
N ASN A 588 10.11 36.89 -27.44
CA ASN A 588 11.03 36.89 -26.31
C ASN A 588 10.63 35.88 -25.21
N PHE A 589 10.26 34.67 -25.63
CA PHE A 589 9.85 33.61 -24.72
C PHE A 589 11.00 33.23 -23.79
N MET A 590 10.74 33.29 -22.50
CA MET A 590 11.66 32.90 -21.44
C MET A 590 11.08 31.71 -20.71
N GLY A 591 11.75 30.56 -20.80
CA GLY A 591 11.33 29.34 -20.12
C GLY A 591 11.50 29.41 -18.60
N ALA A 592 10.92 28.43 -17.92
CA ALA A 592 11.12 28.15 -16.48
C ALA A 592 12.59 28.10 -16.05
N ASP A 593 13.44 27.64 -16.96
CA ASP A 593 14.88 27.48 -16.83
C ASP A 593 15.65 28.80 -17.06
N ASN A 594 14.92 29.91 -17.23
CA ASN A 594 15.44 31.21 -17.60
C ASN A 594 16.28 31.20 -18.90
N LYS A 595 16.01 30.24 -19.78
CA LYS A 595 16.60 30.23 -21.11
C LYS A 595 15.61 30.84 -22.09
N SER A 596 16.12 31.79 -22.87
CA SER A 596 15.39 32.30 -24.02
C SER A 596 15.05 31.16 -24.97
N ARG A 597 13.88 31.27 -25.58
CA ARG A 597 13.42 30.41 -26.65
C ARG A 597 13.28 31.27 -27.90
N ASP A 598 13.80 30.76 -29.01
CA ASP A 598 13.94 31.52 -30.26
C ASP A 598 12.65 31.51 -31.12
N TRP A 599 11.51 31.09 -30.55
CA TRP A 599 10.23 31.05 -31.25
C TRP A 599 9.34 32.24 -30.90
N SER A 600 8.40 32.55 -31.79
CA SER A 600 7.40 33.59 -31.60
C SER A 600 6.00 33.10 -32.00
N VAL A 601 4.97 33.72 -31.45
CA VAL A 601 3.58 33.45 -31.83
C VAL A 601 3.03 34.69 -32.49
N THR A 602 2.52 34.54 -33.71
CA THR A 602 1.92 35.65 -34.43
C THR A 602 0.41 35.45 -34.51
N LEU A 603 -0.33 36.43 -34.00
CA LEU A 603 -1.76 36.55 -34.23
C LEU A 603 -1.96 37.21 -35.60
N SER A 604 -2.45 36.42 -36.56
CA SER A 604 -2.88 36.94 -37.85
C SER A 604 -4.13 37.80 -37.69
N LYS A 605 -4.38 38.74 -38.61
CA LYS A 605 -5.50 39.68 -38.56
C LYS A 605 -6.81 38.95 -38.24
N SER A 606 -7.35 39.19 -37.05
CA SER A 606 -8.51 38.50 -36.50
C SER A 606 -9.58 39.52 -36.15
N THR A 607 -10.84 39.23 -36.49
CA THR A 607 -11.97 40.08 -36.10
C THR A 607 -12.24 39.94 -34.60
N VAL A 608 -12.47 41.07 -33.94
CA VAL A 608 -12.85 41.13 -32.53
C VAL A 608 -14.38 41.15 -32.46
N SER A 609 -14.97 40.30 -31.63
CA SER A 609 -16.42 40.28 -31.42
C SER A 609 -16.91 41.55 -30.72
N ASP A 610 -18.22 41.78 -30.72
CA ASP A 610 -18.87 42.86 -29.97
C ASP A 610 -18.60 42.79 -28.45
N THR A 611 -18.17 41.64 -27.94
CA THR A 611 -17.78 41.42 -26.54
C THR A 611 -16.28 41.65 -26.27
N GLY A 612 -15.51 42.08 -27.28
CA GLY A 612 -14.06 42.25 -27.17
C GLY A 612 -13.26 40.95 -27.28
N ALA A 613 -13.92 39.81 -27.55
CA ALA A 613 -13.24 38.53 -27.69
C ALA A 613 -12.63 38.41 -29.09
N ILE A 614 -11.34 38.07 -29.15
CA ILE A 614 -10.69 37.64 -30.39
C ILE A 614 -11.23 36.23 -30.64
N ALA A 615 -12.05 36.05 -31.68
CA ALA A 615 -12.79 34.82 -31.90
C ALA A 615 -11.86 33.60 -31.74
N GLY A 616 -12.19 32.71 -30.82
CA GLY A 616 -12.57 31.34 -31.13
C GLY A 616 -13.92 31.14 -30.48
N ASP A 617 -14.97 31.32 -31.27
CA ASP A 617 -16.35 31.43 -30.80
C ASP A 617 -16.69 30.32 -29.78
N PRO A 618 -16.98 30.65 -28.51
CA PRO A 618 -17.28 29.66 -27.49
C PRO A 618 -18.67 29.01 -27.67
N ASP A 619 -19.52 29.52 -28.57
CA ASP A 619 -20.87 28.96 -28.82
C ASP A 619 -20.92 27.95 -29.97
N VAL A 620 -19.79 27.58 -30.57
CA VAL A 620 -19.74 26.61 -31.68
C VAL A 620 -19.09 25.31 -31.24
N ASP A 621 -19.92 24.39 -30.73
CA ASP A 621 -19.65 22.99 -30.37
C ASP A 621 -19.13 22.11 -31.55
N THR A 622 -18.70 22.72 -32.65
CA THR A 622 -18.18 22.05 -33.86
C THR A 622 -16.88 22.64 -34.40
N ASN A 623 -16.15 23.44 -33.60
CA ASN A 623 -14.95 24.13 -34.07
C ASN A 623 -13.79 23.16 -34.37
N THR A 624 -13.75 22.73 -35.63
CA THR A 624 -12.67 21.99 -36.29
C THR A 624 -11.73 22.93 -37.03
N ASP A 625 -11.74 24.22 -36.69
CA ASP A 625 -10.77 25.18 -37.23
C ASP A 625 -9.67 25.48 -36.19
N PRO A 626 -8.59 24.66 -36.14
CA PRO A 626 -7.48 24.84 -35.21
C PRO A 626 -6.59 26.05 -35.54
N GLN A 627 -6.97 26.98 -36.41
CA GLN A 627 -6.07 27.99 -36.96
C GLN A 627 -6.47 29.43 -36.65
N MET A 628 -6.24 29.87 -35.41
CA MET A 628 -6.30 31.31 -35.08
C MET A 628 -4.99 31.86 -34.51
N THR A 629 -3.97 31.01 -34.37
CA THR A 629 -2.59 31.43 -34.08
C THR A 629 -1.65 30.78 -35.08
N VAL A 630 -0.91 31.58 -35.85
CA VAL A 630 0.18 31.06 -36.67
C VAL A 630 1.41 31.04 -35.79
N TRP A 631 1.80 29.85 -35.37
CA TRP A 631 3.06 29.63 -34.68
C TRP A 631 4.18 29.83 -35.68
N THR A 632 5.14 30.69 -35.39
CA THR A 632 6.35 30.80 -36.20
C THR A 632 7.54 30.41 -35.35
N LEU A 633 8.10 29.23 -35.62
CA LEU A 633 9.38 28.79 -35.04
C LEU A 633 10.47 29.31 -35.97
N ASP A 634 11.35 30.20 -35.47
CA ASP A 634 12.44 30.80 -36.24
C ASP A 634 11.98 31.49 -37.55
N GLY A 635 10.82 32.15 -37.53
CA GLY A 635 10.24 32.80 -38.71
C GLY A 635 9.61 31.85 -39.74
N THR A 636 9.55 30.55 -39.45
CA THR A 636 8.89 29.54 -40.29
C THR A 636 7.54 29.16 -39.66
N PRO A 637 6.42 29.21 -40.40
CA PRO A 637 5.14 28.73 -39.89
C PRO A 637 5.24 27.27 -39.45
N ALA A 638 4.90 26.98 -38.19
CA ALA A 638 4.75 25.62 -37.71
C ALA A 638 3.59 24.98 -38.48
N ALA A 639 3.79 23.75 -38.97
CA ALA A 639 2.68 22.98 -39.53
C ALA A 639 1.66 22.72 -38.40
N ALA A 640 0.40 23.10 -38.65
CA ALA A 640 -0.72 22.89 -37.73
C ALA A 640 -0.95 21.41 -37.42
#